data_AF-A0A0G1DSJ4-F1
#
_entry.id   AF-A0A0G1DSJ4-F1
#
_cell.length_a   1.000
_cell.length_b   1.000
_cell.length_c   1.000
_cell.angle_alpha   90.00
_cell.angle_beta   90.00
_cell.angle_gamma   90.00
#
_symmetry.space_group_name_H-M   'P 1'
#
loop_
_entity.id
_entity.type
_entity.pdbx_description
1 polymer ?
#
loop_
_entity_poly.entity_id
_entity_poly.type
_entity_poly.pdbx_seq_one_letter_code
_entity_poly.pdbx_strand_id
1 'polypeptide(L)'
;MKTLNVDDYELIFNDSEVHLKLDAMPLKELINVFEKDCRLAMDKIKPTMVILPAISYNQDHEAVFRAGFTACRPSSPGVKPFQKIVLSCEYPALAWSLEREKFHPNFYVDITDFLELKLKALSCYKSQVRTGIHHCSVENVEWISMSLWCWTISNSTKTAGKTAIKSKPLKAPSR
;
A
#
# COMPACT_ATOMS: atom_id res chain seq x y z
N MET A 1 -2.07 -13.30 6.37
CA MET A 1 -2.82 -14.02 5.32
C MET A 1 -4.18 -14.52 5.82
N LYS A 2 -4.26 -15.48 6.76
CA LYS A 2 -5.55 -16.01 7.27
C LYS A 2 -6.53 -14.94 7.74
N THR A 3 -6.06 -13.93 8.50
CA THR A 3 -6.91 -12.84 9.01
C THR A 3 -7.64 -12.08 7.91
N LEU A 4 -6.99 -11.85 6.78
CA LEU A 4 -7.56 -11.11 5.65
C LEU A 4 -8.24 -12.02 4.63
N ASN A 5 -8.37 -13.31 4.93
CA ASN A 5 -8.85 -14.33 3.99
C ASN A 5 -8.14 -14.29 2.63
N VAL A 6 -6.81 -14.15 2.66
CA VAL A 6 -5.99 -14.18 1.44
C VAL A 6 -5.93 -15.61 0.91
N ASP A 7 -6.33 -15.79 -0.35
CA ASP A 7 -6.37 -17.11 -1.02
C ASP A 7 -4.98 -17.74 -1.12
N ASP A 8 -3.96 -16.93 -1.43
CA ASP A 8 -2.61 -17.44 -1.64
C ASP A 8 -1.51 -16.39 -1.44
N TYR A 9 -0.29 -16.84 -1.13
CA TYR A 9 0.88 -15.98 -1.03
C TYR A 9 2.18 -16.71 -1.37
N GLU A 10 3.21 -15.95 -1.68
CA GLU A 10 4.54 -16.45 -1.97
C GLU A 10 5.57 -15.53 -1.34
N LEU A 11 6.60 -16.11 -0.71
CA LEU A 11 7.74 -15.39 -0.16
C LEU A 11 8.90 -15.53 -1.14
N ILE A 12 9.41 -14.40 -1.60
CA ILE A 12 10.48 -14.30 -2.59
C ILE A 12 11.61 -13.51 -1.94
N PHE A 13 12.86 -13.93 -2.14
CA PHE A 13 14.04 -13.30 -1.54
C PHE A 13 14.02 -13.34 -0.01
N ASN A 14 14.07 -14.55 0.56
CA ASN A 14 14.02 -14.79 2.00
C ASN A 14 15.40 -15.11 2.62
N ASP A 15 16.48 -14.94 1.87
CA ASP A 15 17.84 -15.08 2.38
C ASP A 15 18.40 -13.74 2.89
N SER A 16 19.37 -13.82 3.79
CA SER A 16 20.01 -12.65 4.39
C SER A 16 20.92 -11.88 3.42
N GLU A 17 21.29 -12.48 2.28
CA GLU A 17 22.22 -11.84 1.36
C GLU A 17 21.53 -10.73 0.56
N VAL A 18 20.27 -10.95 0.19
CA VAL A 18 19.41 -10.01 -0.57
C VAL A 18 18.55 -9.09 0.30
N HIS A 19 18.44 -9.37 1.61
CA HIS A 19 17.63 -8.55 2.52
C HIS A 19 18.09 -7.08 2.50
N LEU A 20 17.15 -6.15 2.24
CA LEU A 20 17.37 -4.69 2.13
C LEU A 20 18.29 -4.27 0.97
N LYS A 21 18.40 -5.10 -0.08
CA LYS A 21 19.27 -4.86 -1.24
C LYS A 21 18.57 -5.09 -2.58
N LEU A 22 17.25 -4.97 -2.64
CA LEU A 22 16.53 -5.17 -3.90
C LEU A 22 16.91 -4.09 -4.93
N ASP A 23 17.32 -2.91 -4.49
CA ASP A 23 17.84 -1.83 -5.33
C ASP A 23 19.16 -2.20 -6.03
N ALA A 24 19.98 -3.05 -5.41
CA ALA A 24 21.24 -3.53 -5.98
C ALA A 24 21.04 -4.69 -6.98
N MET A 25 19.86 -5.31 -7.01
CA MET A 25 19.56 -6.37 -7.95
C MET A 25 19.33 -5.80 -9.36
N PRO A 26 19.76 -6.49 -10.42
CA PRO A 26 19.41 -6.08 -11.77
C PRO A 26 17.89 -6.02 -11.92
N LEU A 27 17.35 -4.86 -12.33
CA LEU A 27 15.90 -4.64 -12.43
C LEU A 27 15.20 -5.71 -13.27
N LYS A 28 15.88 -6.25 -14.28
CA LYS A 28 15.37 -7.36 -15.11
C LYS A 28 15.05 -8.62 -14.30
N GLU A 29 15.84 -8.95 -13.29
CA GLU A 29 15.58 -10.09 -12.41
C GLU A 29 14.29 -9.87 -11.60
N LEU A 30 14.13 -8.67 -11.03
CA LEU A 30 12.88 -8.31 -10.34
C LEU A 30 11.67 -8.30 -11.29
N ILE A 31 11.83 -7.85 -12.53
CA ILE A 31 10.77 -7.89 -13.54
C ILE A 31 10.37 -9.34 -13.84
N ASN A 32 11.33 -10.24 -14.03
CA ASN A 32 11.04 -11.65 -14.32
C ASN A 32 10.29 -12.32 -13.16
N VAL A 33 10.56 -11.94 -11.91
CA VAL A 33 9.78 -12.39 -10.75
C VAL A 33 8.30 -12.09 -10.93
N PHE A 34 7.94 -10.86 -11.29
CA PHE A 34 6.55 -10.48 -11.52
C PHE A 34 5.95 -11.12 -12.78
N GLU A 35 6.73 -11.24 -13.86
CA GLU A 35 6.23 -11.76 -15.14
C GLU A 35 6.02 -13.27 -15.10
N LYS A 36 7.00 -14.07 -14.65
CA LYS A 36 6.99 -15.52 -14.86
C LYS A 36 7.67 -16.40 -13.79
N ASP A 37 8.66 -15.92 -13.05
CA ASP A 37 9.54 -16.83 -12.30
C ASP A 37 8.84 -17.40 -11.06
N CYS A 38 8.06 -16.60 -10.34
CA CYS A 38 7.37 -17.06 -9.12
C CYS A 38 6.05 -17.76 -9.43
N ARG A 39 5.56 -18.61 -8.53
CA ARG A 39 4.32 -19.39 -8.72
C ARG A 39 3.10 -18.49 -8.94
N LEU A 40 3.07 -17.32 -8.29
CA LEU A 40 2.00 -16.33 -8.41
C LEU A 40 2.30 -15.24 -9.45
N ALA A 41 3.24 -15.49 -10.37
CA ALA A 41 3.59 -14.55 -11.43
C ALA A 41 2.41 -14.31 -12.39
N MET A 42 2.44 -13.15 -13.05
CA MET A 42 1.34 -12.68 -13.90
C MET A 42 1.00 -13.64 -15.03
N ASP A 43 2.00 -14.26 -15.67
CA ASP A 43 1.78 -15.24 -16.75
C ASP A 43 1.00 -16.48 -16.29
N LYS A 44 1.08 -16.80 -14.99
CA LYS A 44 0.44 -17.97 -14.38
C LYS A 44 -0.98 -17.65 -13.92
N ILE A 45 -1.14 -16.59 -13.12
CA ILE A 45 -2.42 -16.26 -12.47
C ILE A 45 -3.29 -15.28 -13.27
N LYS A 46 -2.72 -14.60 -14.27
CA LYS A 46 -3.40 -13.68 -15.18
C LYS A 46 -4.27 -12.64 -14.43
N PRO A 47 -3.67 -11.83 -13.54
CA PRO A 47 -4.45 -10.98 -12.65
C PRO A 47 -5.14 -9.87 -13.43
N THR A 48 -6.37 -9.53 -13.04
CA THR A 48 -7.11 -8.41 -13.63
C THR A 48 -6.68 -7.06 -13.04
N MET A 49 -6.13 -7.08 -11.82
CA MET A 49 -5.67 -5.92 -11.06
C MET A 49 -4.33 -6.23 -10.39
N VAL A 50 -3.43 -5.24 -10.34
CA VAL A 50 -2.19 -5.30 -9.58
C VAL A 50 -2.10 -4.06 -8.68
N ILE A 51 -1.72 -4.26 -7.41
CA ILE A 51 -1.46 -3.19 -6.44
C ILE A 51 -0.01 -3.29 -6.01
N LEU A 52 0.74 -2.20 -6.16
CA LEU A 52 2.17 -2.10 -5.85
C LEU A 52 2.39 -1.15 -4.65
N PRO A 53 3.51 -1.25 -3.92
CA PRO A 53 3.87 -0.20 -2.97
C PRO A 53 4.09 1.13 -3.72
N ALA A 54 3.71 2.25 -3.12
CA ALA A 54 4.15 3.54 -3.61
C ALA A 54 5.68 3.71 -3.46
N ILE A 55 6.28 4.48 -4.37
CA ILE A 55 7.67 4.92 -4.24
C ILE A 55 7.85 5.66 -2.92
N SER A 56 8.96 5.42 -2.24
CA SER A 56 9.24 5.96 -0.91
C SER A 56 10.74 6.12 -0.69
N TYR A 57 11.12 6.66 0.46
CA TYR A 57 12.52 6.70 0.90
C TYR A 57 13.17 5.29 1.04
N ASN A 58 12.37 4.23 1.15
CA ASN A 58 12.88 2.86 1.18
C ASN A 58 13.22 2.42 -0.24
N GLN A 59 14.51 2.18 -0.50
CA GLN A 59 15.05 1.80 -1.80
C GLN A 59 14.42 0.51 -2.34
N ASP A 60 14.06 -0.44 -1.47
CA ASP A 60 13.41 -1.68 -1.87
C ASP A 60 12.00 -1.42 -2.40
N HIS A 61 11.26 -0.47 -1.82
CA HIS A 61 9.94 -0.10 -2.34
C HIS A 61 10.04 0.52 -3.74
N GLU A 62 11.07 1.35 -3.98
CA GLU A 62 11.31 1.91 -5.31
C GLU A 62 11.66 0.82 -6.33
N ALA A 63 12.56 -0.10 -5.97
CA ALA A 63 12.95 -1.22 -6.82
C ALA A 63 11.75 -2.10 -7.18
N VAL A 64 10.93 -2.47 -6.17
CA VAL A 64 9.71 -3.26 -6.34
C VAL A 64 8.67 -2.53 -7.19
N PHE A 65 8.43 -1.24 -6.94
CA PHE A 65 7.48 -0.45 -7.73
C PHE A 65 7.92 -0.38 -9.19
N ARG A 66 9.19 -0.02 -9.46
CA ARG A 66 9.71 0.07 -10.83
C ARG A 66 9.62 -1.26 -11.56
N ALA A 67 9.97 -2.36 -10.91
CA ALA A 67 9.90 -3.69 -11.50
C ALA A 67 8.45 -4.10 -11.81
N GLY A 68 7.56 -4.02 -10.82
CA GLY A 68 6.16 -4.41 -10.96
C GLY A 68 5.41 -3.55 -11.98
N PHE A 69 5.63 -2.23 -11.96
CA PHE A 69 5.00 -1.32 -12.91
C PHE A 69 5.48 -1.58 -14.35
N THR A 70 6.78 -1.80 -14.52
CA THR A 70 7.36 -2.19 -15.83
C THR A 70 6.80 -3.52 -16.30
N ALA A 71 6.66 -4.51 -15.41
CA ALA A 71 6.09 -5.80 -15.72
C ALA A 71 4.62 -5.68 -16.16
N CYS A 72 3.87 -4.69 -15.66
CA CYS A 72 2.49 -4.41 -16.06
C CYS A 72 2.33 -3.68 -17.40
N ARG A 73 3.41 -3.23 -18.05
CA ARG A 73 3.34 -2.46 -19.31
C ARG A 73 2.44 -3.13 -20.36
N PRO A 74 1.64 -2.40 -21.15
CA PRO A 74 0.88 -3.00 -22.25
C PRO A 74 1.80 -3.73 -23.24
N SER A 75 1.33 -4.84 -23.80
CA SER A 75 2.01 -5.59 -24.86
C SER A 75 1.00 -6.10 -25.88
N SER A 76 1.50 -6.62 -27.01
CA SER A 76 0.65 -7.22 -28.04
C SER A 76 -0.18 -8.38 -27.45
N PRO A 77 -1.44 -8.55 -27.88
CA PRO A 77 -2.26 -9.68 -27.47
C PRO A 77 -1.53 -11.01 -27.68
N GLY A 78 -1.55 -11.88 -26.67
CA GLY A 78 -0.93 -13.20 -26.71
C GLY A 78 0.54 -13.25 -26.26
N VAL A 79 1.22 -12.10 -26.09
CA VAL A 79 2.60 -12.07 -25.57
C VAL A 79 2.63 -12.19 -24.05
N LYS A 80 1.80 -11.40 -23.35
CA LYS A 80 1.64 -11.47 -21.90
C LYS A 80 0.23 -11.06 -21.47
N PRO A 81 -0.24 -11.43 -20.26
CA PRO A 81 -1.52 -11.00 -19.73
C PRO A 81 -1.59 -9.47 -19.59
N PHE A 82 -2.76 -8.91 -19.88
CA PHE A 82 -3.04 -7.49 -19.75
C PHE A 82 -3.79 -7.19 -18.45
N GLN A 83 -3.18 -6.38 -17.58
CA GLN A 83 -3.76 -5.93 -16.32
C GLN A 83 -4.63 -4.71 -16.59
N LYS A 84 -5.93 -4.80 -16.29
CA LYS A 84 -6.88 -3.70 -16.54
C LYS A 84 -6.68 -2.54 -15.57
N ILE A 85 -6.22 -2.85 -14.35
CA ILE A 85 -6.04 -1.88 -13.28
C ILE A 85 -4.66 -2.10 -12.66
N VAL A 86 -3.87 -1.04 -12.58
CA VAL A 86 -2.56 -1.03 -11.91
C VAL A 86 -2.57 0.16 -10.96
N LEU A 87 -2.45 -0.11 -9.66
CA LEU A 87 -2.48 0.90 -8.60
C LEU A 87 -1.18 0.88 -7.81
N SER A 88 -0.81 2.02 -7.24
CA SER A 88 0.11 2.09 -6.11
C SER A 88 -0.67 2.40 -4.83
N CYS A 89 -0.26 1.78 -3.73
CA CYS A 89 -0.88 1.93 -2.42
C CYS A 89 0.07 2.65 -1.47
N GLU A 90 -0.49 3.54 -0.66
CA GLU A 90 0.25 4.25 0.36
C GLU A 90 0.50 3.41 1.61
N TYR A 91 1.45 3.88 2.43
CA TYR A 91 1.66 3.38 3.78
C TYR A 91 2.13 4.52 4.69
N PRO A 92 1.98 4.39 6.02
CA PRO A 92 2.19 5.50 6.96
C PRO A 92 3.55 6.20 6.88
N ALA A 93 4.63 5.51 6.51
CA ALA A 93 5.96 6.12 6.47
C ALA A 93 6.21 6.99 5.21
N LEU A 94 5.27 7.05 4.25
CA LEU A 94 5.33 8.01 3.13
C LEU A 94 5.23 9.47 3.57
N ALA A 95 4.86 9.73 4.83
CA ALA A 95 5.01 11.06 5.42
C ALA A 95 6.48 11.54 5.42
N TRP A 96 7.44 10.62 5.36
CA TRP A 96 8.86 10.90 5.23
C TRP A 96 9.31 10.84 3.76
N SER A 97 8.80 11.76 2.94
CA SER A 97 9.14 11.86 1.52
C SER A 97 9.65 13.27 1.17
N LEU A 98 10.58 13.34 0.22
CA LEU A 98 10.97 14.60 -0.40
C LEU A 98 9.76 15.21 -1.13
N GLU A 99 9.70 16.53 -1.24
CA GLU A 99 8.56 17.24 -1.86
C GLU A 99 8.21 16.68 -3.25
N ARG A 100 9.24 16.44 -4.07
CA ARG A 100 9.10 15.90 -5.43
C ARG A 100 8.61 14.44 -5.50
N GLU A 101 8.73 13.71 -4.38
CA GLU A 101 8.40 12.29 -4.23
C GLU A 101 7.14 12.08 -3.38
N LYS A 102 6.43 13.16 -3.03
CA LYS A 102 5.18 13.05 -2.29
C LYS A 102 4.17 12.20 -3.06
N PHE A 103 3.52 11.31 -2.33
CA PHE A 103 2.43 10.51 -2.87
C PHE A 103 1.19 11.39 -3.07
N HIS A 104 0.58 11.29 -4.26
CA HIS A 104 -0.60 12.07 -4.63
C HIS A 104 -1.77 11.11 -4.89
N PRO A 105 -2.54 10.74 -3.84
CA PRO A 105 -3.66 9.80 -3.98
C PRO A 105 -4.76 10.39 -4.88
N ASN A 106 -5.15 9.60 -5.89
CA ASN A 106 -6.21 9.94 -6.84
C ASN A 106 -7.34 8.89 -6.90
N PHE A 107 -7.24 7.85 -6.08
CA PHE A 107 -8.20 6.76 -5.99
C PHE A 107 -8.35 6.35 -4.52
N TYR A 108 -9.59 6.20 -4.07
CA TYR A 108 -9.92 5.90 -2.68
C TYR A 108 -10.94 4.77 -2.61
N VAL A 109 -10.73 3.87 -1.65
CA VAL A 109 -11.67 2.78 -1.35
C VAL A 109 -12.18 3.00 0.06
N ASP A 110 -13.50 3.02 0.22
CA ASP A 110 -14.11 3.03 1.54
C ASP A 110 -13.87 1.68 2.24
N ILE A 111 -13.24 1.74 3.41
CA ILE A 111 -12.93 0.59 4.24
C ILE A 111 -13.58 0.69 5.63
N THR A 112 -14.58 1.55 5.83
CA THR A 112 -15.23 1.74 7.13
C THR A 112 -15.68 0.41 7.75
N ASP A 113 -16.34 -0.44 6.96
CA ASP A 113 -16.79 -1.76 7.42
C ASP A 113 -15.66 -2.79 7.63
N PHE A 114 -14.45 -2.47 7.16
CA PHE A 114 -13.28 -3.34 7.18
C PHE A 114 -12.14 -2.83 8.06
N LEU A 115 -12.32 -1.69 8.75
CA LEU A 115 -11.26 -1.04 9.53
C LEU A 115 -10.76 -1.95 10.65
N GLU A 116 -11.67 -2.54 11.44
CA GLU A 116 -11.33 -3.49 12.50
C GLU A 116 -10.53 -4.70 11.98
N LEU A 117 -10.90 -5.20 10.79
CA LEU A 117 -10.20 -6.32 10.16
C LEU A 117 -8.77 -5.95 9.78
N LYS A 118 -8.57 -4.73 9.25
CA LYS A 118 -7.24 -4.18 8.93
C LYS A 118 -6.38 -4.03 10.19
N LEU A 119 -6.93 -3.47 11.27
CA LEU A 119 -6.22 -3.29 12.55
C LEU A 119 -5.83 -4.64 13.18
N LYS A 120 -6.73 -5.63 13.11
CA LYS A 120 -6.45 -7.00 13.54
C LYS A 120 -5.35 -7.67 12.72
N ALA A 121 -5.34 -7.45 11.40
CA ALA A 121 -4.29 -7.96 10.52
C ALA A 121 -2.93 -7.32 10.83
N LEU A 122 -2.88 -6.00 11.05
CA LEU A 122 -1.66 -5.29 11.46
C LEU A 122 -1.10 -5.81 12.78
N SER A 123 -1.97 -6.06 13.77
CA SER A 123 -1.60 -6.58 15.09
C SER A 123 -0.94 -7.97 15.05
N CYS A 124 -1.04 -8.69 13.93
CA CYS A 124 -0.38 -9.98 13.75
C CYS A 124 1.15 -9.84 13.60
N TYR A 125 1.66 -8.67 13.19
CA TYR A 125 3.10 -8.41 13.02
C TYR A 125 3.77 -8.03 14.35
N LYS A 126 3.71 -8.92 15.34
CA LYS A 126 4.10 -8.63 16.75
C LYS A 126 5.49 -8.00 16.91
N SER A 127 6.47 -8.37 16.09
CA SER A 127 7.83 -7.81 16.15
C SER A 127 7.95 -6.40 15.54
N GLN A 128 6.98 -5.99 14.71
CA GLN A 128 6.98 -4.71 13.99
C GLN A 128 5.99 -3.69 14.58
N VAL A 129 4.93 -4.15 15.23
CA VAL A 129 3.98 -3.28 15.93
C VAL A 129 4.71 -2.48 17.01
N ARG A 130 4.35 -1.20 17.11
CA ARG A 130 4.86 -0.25 18.12
C ARG A 130 3.68 0.39 18.83
N THR A 131 3.95 1.22 19.83
CA THR A 131 2.92 1.91 20.63
C THR A 131 2.94 3.41 20.41
N GLY A 132 1.86 4.09 20.78
CA GLY A 132 1.79 5.55 20.79
C GLY A 132 1.76 6.16 19.39
N ILE A 133 2.49 7.26 19.17
CA ILE A 133 2.46 8.03 17.90
C ILE A 133 3.30 7.40 16.78
N HIS A 134 3.86 6.21 16.99
CA HIS A 134 4.68 5.55 15.99
C HIS A 134 3.84 5.17 14.76
N HIS A 135 4.39 5.30 13.56
CA HIS A 135 3.64 5.06 12.32
C HIS A 135 3.11 3.61 12.16
N CYS A 136 3.78 2.65 12.79
CA CYS A 136 3.36 1.24 12.92
C CYS A 136 2.52 0.92 14.18
N SER A 137 2.02 1.91 14.92
CA SER A 137 1.05 1.66 15.98
C SER A 137 -0.34 1.43 15.41
N VAL A 138 -1.15 0.65 16.11
CA VAL A 138 -2.53 0.35 15.70
C VAL A 138 -3.36 1.64 15.73
N GLU A 139 -3.17 2.45 16.77
CA GLU A 139 -3.85 3.72 16.99
C GLU A 139 -3.55 4.71 15.87
N ASN A 140 -2.30 4.78 15.41
CA ASN A 140 -1.94 5.71 14.33
C ASN A 140 -2.47 5.23 12.97
N VAL A 141 -2.48 3.94 12.70
CA VAL A 141 -3.07 3.39 11.46
C VAL A 141 -4.58 3.57 11.42
N GLU A 142 -5.26 3.42 12.55
CA GLU A 142 -6.68 3.74 12.69
C GLU A 142 -6.92 5.22 12.37
N TRP A 143 -6.17 6.12 13.02
CA TRP A 143 -6.32 7.56 12.83
C TRP A 143 -6.10 7.99 11.38
N ILE A 144 -5.06 7.49 10.71
CA ILE A 144 -4.79 7.78 9.29
C ILE A 144 -5.93 7.25 8.40
N SER A 145 -6.39 6.02 8.64
CA SER A 145 -7.45 5.40 7.83
C SER A 145 -8.77 6.18 7.91
N MET A 146 -9.08 6.77 9.07
CA MET A 146 -10.25 7.64 9.25
C MET A 146 -10.02 9.06 8.70
N SER A 147 -8.79 9.58 8.79
CA SER A 147 -8.46 10.97 8.43
C SER A 147 -8.34 11.19 6.91
N LEU A 148 -7.89 10.17 6.17
CA LEU A 148 -7.84 10.20 4.70
C LEU A 148 -9.24 10.29 4.07
N TRP A 149 -10.28 9.84 4.79
CA TRP A 149 -11.68 10.09 4.45
C TRP A 149 -12.10 11.55 4.71
N CYS A 150 -11.57 12.14 5.79
CA CYS A 150 -11.96 13.46 6.29
C CYS A 150 -11.39 14.61 5.43
N TRP A 151 -10.24 14.43 4.76
CA TRP A 151 -9.68 15.49 3.91
C TRP A 151 -10.55 15.77 2.66
N THR A 152 -11.19 14.74 2.10
CA THR A 152 -12.15 14.86 0.98
C THR A 152 -13.47 15.52 1.41
N ILE A 153 -13.89 15.36 2.67
CA ILE A 153 -15.10 16.00 3.20
C ILE A 153 -14.83 17.47 3.59
N SER A 154 -13.62 17.82 4.06
CA SER A 154 -13.34 19.19 4.50
C SER A 154 -13.06 20.20 3.36
N ASN A 155 -12.67 19.73 2.16
CA ASN A 155 -12.40 20.59 1.00
C ASN A 155 -13.53 20.64 -0.04
N SER A 156 -14.69 20.02 0.21
CA SER A 156 -15.84 20.04 -0.71
C SER A 156 -17.08 20.79 -0.21
N THR A 157 -17.10 21.36 0.99
CA THR A 157 -18.26 22.15 1.46
C THR A 157 -18.17 23.62 1.06
N LYS A 158 -18.27 23.88 -0.25
CA LYS A 158 -18.99 25.06 -0.76
C LYS A 158 -20.15 24.57 -1.61
N THR A 159 -21.23 24.14 -0.96
CA THR A 159 -22.63 24.53 -1.22
C THR A 159 -23.61 23.50 -0.63
N ALA A 160 -24.74 24.04 -0.16
CA ALA A 160 -25.97 23.38 0.27
C ALA A 160 -25.93 22.56 1.58
N GLY A 161 -26.60 23.09 2.60
CA GLY A 161 -26.61 22.55 3.95
C GLY A 161 -27.52 21.34 4.16
N LYS A 162 -27.19 20.56 5.20
CA LYS A 162 -28.03 20.32 6.39
C LYS A 162 -27.28 19.39 7.36
N THR A 163 -27.32 19.78 8.63
CA THR A 163 -27.07 18.97 9.84
C THR A 163 -25.62 18.54 10.12
N ALA A 164 -24.87 19.44 10.77
CA ALA A 164 -23.62 19.11 11.44
C ALA A 164 -23.87 18.17 12.64
N ILE A 165 -23.30 16.97 12.62
CA ILE A 165 -23.10 16.19 13.83
C ILE A 165 -21.88 16.81 14.53
N LYS A 166 -22.11 17.47 15.68
CA LYS A 166 -21.04 18.00 16.53
C LYS A 166 -20.20 16.83 17.05
N SER A 167 -19.03 16.56 16.47
CA SER A 167 -18.00 15.77 17.14
C SER A 167 -17.31 16.64 18.19
N LYS A 168 -17.21 16.13 19.43
CA LYS A 168 -16.44 16.78 20.50
C LYS A 168 -14.96 16.80 20.11
N PRO A 169 -14.23 17.91 20.32
CA PRO A 169 -12.79 17.91 20.14
C PRO A 169 -12.15 17.03 21.23
N LEU A 170 -11.47 15.96 20.81
CA LEU A 170 -10.60 15.18 21.68
C LEU A 170 -9.33 15.99 21.95
N LYS A 171 -9.02 16.22 23.23
CA LYS A 171 -7.81 16.92 23.66
C LYS A 171 -6.58 16.15 23.21
N ALA A 172 -5.64 16.85 22.57
CA ALA A 172 -4.32 16.33 22.28
C ALA A 172 -3.63 15.88 23.59
N PRO A 173 -2.92 14.74 23.62
CA PRO A 173 -2.16 14.34 24.79
C PRO A 173 -1.05 15.37 25.06
N SER A 174 -0.90 15.75 26.32
CA SER A 174 0.19 16.59 26.81
C SER A 174 1.54 15.93 26.55
N ARG A 175 2.51 16.76 26.12
CA ARG A 175 3.89 16.40 25.77
C ARG A 175 4.60 15.50 26.77
#